data_AF-A0A6G8FU96-F1
#
_entry.id   AF-A0A6G8FU96-F1
#
_cell.length_a   1.000
_cell.length_b   1.000
_cell.length_c   1.000
_cell.angle_alpha   90.00
_cell.angle_beta   90.00
_cell.angle_gamma   90.00
#
_symmetry.space_group_name_H-M   'P 1'
#
loop_
_entity.id
_entity.type
_entity.pdbx_description
1 polymer ?
#
loop_
_entity_poly.entity_id
_entity_poly.type
_entity_poly.pdbx_seq_one_letter_code
_entity_poly.pdbx_strand_id
1 'polypeptide(L)'
;MDDVEAYERLAARVRAAAELVGVRRAGLLVDGGPGWVGPAAERYRASVEERVARLAGLEDELEWLADAVTELAAAVRAERLAGGTGLGGAGLGGAGLGRAS
;
A
#
# COMPACT_ATOMS: atom_id res chain seq x y z
N MET A 1 10.57 -12.82 11.82
CA MET A 1 10.02 -12.39 10.52
C MET A 1 10.54 -11.00 10.28
N ASP A 2 11.10 -10.71 9.11
CA ASP A 2 11.64 -9.38 8.82
C ASP A 2 10.49 -8.39 8.58
N ASP A 3 10.42 -7.29 9.34
CA ASP A 3 9.37 -6.27 9.18
C ASP A 3 9.32 -5.69 7.76
N VAL A 4 10.48 -5.52 7.09
CA VAL A 4 10.53 -5.01 5.71
C VAL A 4 9.84 -5.99 4.77
N GLU A 5 10.17 -7.28 4.88
CA GLU A 5 9.53 -8.35 4.10
C GLU A 5 8.02 -8.45 4.41
N ALA A 6 7.61 -8.18 5.66
CA ALA A 6 6.21 -8.14 6.05
C ALA A 6 5.46 -6.97 5.39
N TYR A 7 6.06 -5.77 5.34
CA TYR A 7 5.48 -4.63 4.64
C TYR A 7 5.41 -4.85 3.12
N GLU A 8 6.44 -5.41 2.51
CA GLU A 8 6.43 -5.71 1.07
C GLU A 8 5.33 -6.72 0.70
N ARG A 9 5.16 -7.78 1.51
CA ARG A 9 4.05 -8.72 1.32
C ARG A 9 2.69 -8.07 1.52
N LEU A 10 2.58 -7.13 2.46
CA LEU A 10 1.34 -6.38 2.67
C LEU A 10 1.03 -5.49 1.46
N ALA A 11 1.99 -4.71 0.98
CA ALA A 11 1.82 -3.87 -0.21
C ALA A 11 1.39 -4.71 -1.43
N ALA A 12 2.03 -5.85 -1.66
CA ALA A 12 1.65 -6.76 -2.74
C ALA A 12 0.21 -7.29 -2.62
N ARG A 13 -0.23 -7.64 -1.40
CA ARG A 13 -1.62 -8.07 -1.15
C ARG A 13 -2.62 -6.94 -1.39
N VAL A 14 -2.28 -5.70 -1.03
CA VAL A 14 -3.14 -4.55 -1.26
C VAL A 14 -3.25 -4.24 -2.75
N ARG A 15 -2.15 -4.30 -3.52
CA ARG A 15 -2.20 -4.16 -4.99
C ARG A 15 -3.08 -5.22 -5.65
N ALA A 16 -2.92 -6.48 -5.25
CA ALA A 16 -3.79 -7.55 -5.74
C ALA A 16 -5.28 -7.31 -5.41
N ALA A 17 -5.57 -6.69 -4.26
CA ALA A 17 -6.94 -6.29 -3.93
C ALA A 17 -7.46 -5.16 -4.84
N ALA A 18 -6.64 -4.15 -5.14
CA ALA A 18 -6.98 -3.08 -6.09
C ALA A 18 -7.30 -3.65 -7.48
N GLU A 19 -6.47 -4.57 -7.98
CA GLU A 19 -6.69 -5.27 -9.26
C GLU A 19 -8.02 -6.03 -9.28
N LEU A 20 -8.36 -6.75 -8.21
CA LEU A 20 -9.63 -7.46 -8.09
C LEU A 20 -10.84 -6.51 -8.10
N VAL A 21 -10.71 -5.34 -7.46
CA VAL A 21 -11.73 -4.28 -7.48
C VAL A 21 -11.88 -3.73 -8.90
N GLY A 22 -10.79 -3.47 -9.61
CA GLY A 22 -10.78 -3.02 -11.01
C GLY A 22 -11.47 -4.03 -11.94
N VAL A 23 -11.18 -5.33 -11.80
CA VAL A 23 -11.87 -6.40 -12.54
C VAL A 23 -13.37 -6.41 -12.25
N ARG A 24 -13.76 -6.26 -10.98
CA ARG A 24 -15.17 -6.22 -10.59
C ARG A 24 -15.88 -5.01 -11.16
N ARG A 25 -15.22 -3.84 -11.16
CA ARG A 25 -15.74 -2.59 -11.73
C ARG A 25 -15.95 -2.73 -13.24
N ALA A 26 -14.96 -3.25 -13.96
CA ALA A 26 -15.04 -3.49 -15.41
C ALA A 26 -16.20 -4.43 -15.77
N GLY A 27 -16.43 -5.48 -14.96
CA GLY A 27 -17.53 -6.42 -15.16
C GLY A 27 -18.93 -5.80 -15.05
N LEU A 28 -19.11 -4.72 -14.28
CA LEU A 28 -20.41 -4.05 -14.15
C LEU A 28 -20.78 -3.22 -15.39
N LEU A 29 -19.80 -2.79 -16.18
CA LEU A 29 -20.02 -1.96 -17.37
C LEU A 29 -20.51 -2.77 -18.59
N VAL A 30 -20.57 -4.10 -18.47
CA VAL A 30 -20.93 -5.01 -19.57
C VAL A 30 -22.45 -5.25 -19.65
N ASP A 31 -23.21 -4.94 -18.59
CA ASP A 31 -24.63 -5.32 -18.49
C ASP A 31 -25.61 -4.18 -18.86
N GLY A 32 -26.25 -4.35 -20.02
CA GLY A 32 -27.29 -3.44 -20.54
C GLY A 32 -27.64 -3.78 -21.97
N GLY A 33 -28.40 -4.86 -22.18
CA GLY A 33 -28.74 -5.34 -23.52
C GLY A 33 -29.48 -4.27 -24.34
N PRO A 34 -29.19 -4.16 -25.65
CA PRO A 34 -29.88 -3.22 -26.53
C PRO A 34 -31.40 -3.51 -26.50
N GLY A 35 -32.19 -2.48 -26.18
CA GLY A 35 -33.66 -2.55 -26.16
C GLY A 35 -34.30 -2.52 -24.77
N TRP A 36 -33.53 -2.54 -23.67
CA TRP A 36 -34.12 -2.33 -22.34
C TRP A 36 -34.23 -0.84 -22.01
N VAL A 37 -35.46 -0.31 -22.16
CA VAL A 37 -35.77 1.12 -22.01
C VAL A 37 -36.92 1.35 -21.04
N GLY A 38 -36.98 2.57 -20.48
CA GLY A 38 -38.01 3.00 -19.54
C GLY A 38 -37.50 3.25 -18.11
N PRO A 39 -38.36 3.68 -17.18
CA PRO A 39 -37.96 4.16 -15.86
C PRO A 39 -37.21 3.13 -15.00
N ALA A 40 -37.51 1.83 -15.17
CA ALA A 40 -36.79 0.77 -14.48
C ALA A 40 -35.35 0.63 -14.99
N ALA A 41 -35.14 0.75 -16.31
CA ALA A 41 -33.82 0.70 -16.92
C ALA A 41 -32.96 1.91 -16.50
N GLU A 42 -33.58 3.09 -16.38
CA GLU A 42 -32.90 4.30 -15.88
C GLU A 42 -32.43 4.16 -14.43
N ARG A 43 -33.31 3.68 -13.54
CA ARG A 43 -32.95 3.43 -12.13
C ARG A 43 -31.83 2.40 -12.00
N TYR A 44 -31.84 1.36 -12.83
CA TYR A 44 -30.77 0.37 -12.85
C TYR A 44 -29.45 0.99 -13.32
N ARG A 45 -29.45 1.74 -14.44
CA ARG A 45 -28.24 2.42 -14.94
C ARG A 45 -27.64 3.35 -13.88
N ALA A 46 -28.47 4.17 -13.24
CA ALA A 46 -28.03 5.05 -12.15
C ALA A 46 -27.41 4.26 -10.97
N SER A 47 -28.02 3.12 -10.59
CA SER A 47 -27.48 2.23 -9.54
C SER A 47 -26.14 1.61 -9.92
N VAL A 48 -25.98 1.20 -11.19
CA VAL A 48 -24.71 0.69 -11.72
C VAL A 48 -23.64 1.78 -11.73
N GLU A 49 -23.95 2.98 -12.22
CA GLU A 49 -23.04 4.13 -12.24
C GLU A 49 -22.56 4.49 -10.83
N GLU A 50 -23.46 4.56 -9.85
CA GLU A 50 -23.12 4.81 -8.45
C GLU A 50 -22.20 3.71 -7.89
N ARG A 51 -22.47 2.46 -8.25
CA ARG A 51 -21.61 1.33 -7.82
C ARG A 51 -20.25 1.36 -8.47
N VAL A 52 -20.16 1.71 -9.76
CA VAL A 52 -18.90 1.88 -10.49
C VAL A 52 -18.07 3.01 -9.86
N ALA A 53 -18.70 4.15 -9.54
CA ALA A 53 -18.02 5.27 -8.89
C ALA A 53 -17.46 4.88 -7.52
N ARG A 54 -18.23 4.14 -6.69
CA ARG A 54 -17.73 3.64 -5.40
C ARG A 54 -16.57 2.67 -5.54
N LEU A 55 -16.61 1.78 -6.53
CA LEU A 55 -15.52 0.84 -6.78
C LEU A 55 -14.26 1.56 -7.28
N ALA A 56 -14.41 2.60 -8.11
CA ALA A 56 -13.28 3.43 -8.53
C ALA A 56 -12.61 4.12 -7.34
N GLY A 57 -13.40 4.74 -6.44
CA GLY A 57 -12.84 5.34 -5.23
C GLY A 57 -12.13 4.33 -4.32
N LEU A 58 -12.68 3.12 -4.19
CA LEU A 58 -12.01 2.04 -3.43
C LEU A 58 -10.72 1.56 -4.11
N GLU A 59 -10.69 1.48 -5.43
CA GLU A 59 -9.49 1.16 -6.22
C GLU A 59 -8.39 2.20 -5.93
N ASP A 60 -8.71 3.49 -6.03
CA ASP A 60 -7.79 4.60 -5.74
C ASP A 60 -7.25 4.54 -4.29
N GLU A 61 -8.11 4.29 -3.30
CA GLU A 61 -7.71 4.17 -1.88
C GLU A 61 -6.76 2.99 -1.64
N LEU A 62 -6.99 1.86 -2.31
CA LEU A 62 -6.14 0.67 -2.20
C LEU A 62 -4.79 0.91 -2.89
N GLU A 63 -4.77 1.55 -4.05
CA GLU A 63 -3.52 1.92 -4.73
C GLU A 63 -2.68 2.86 -3.86
N TRP A 64 -3.30 3.91 -3.32
CA TRP A 64 -2.64 4.81 -2.38
C TRP A 64 -2.06 4.08 -1.17
N LEU A 65 -2.83 3.16 -0.57
CA LEU A 65 -2.38 2.38 0.59
C LEU A 65 -1.19 1.47 0.24
N ALA A 66 -1.22 0.82 -0.93
CA ALA A 66 -0.12 -0.03 -1.36
C ALA A 66 1.19 0.77 -1.54
N ASP A 67 1.10 1.97 -2.09
CA ASP A 67 2.25 2.84 -2.27
C ASP A 67 2.78 3.35 -0.93
N ALA A 68 1.90 3.78 -0.03
CA ALA A 68 2.28 4.20 1.33
C ALA A 68 3.00 3.08 2.10
N VAL A 69 2.54 1.83 2.00
CA VAL A 69 3.21 0.68 2.63
C VAL A 69 4.56 0.37 1.97
N THR A 70 4.67 0.57 0.65
CA THR A 70 5.93 0.42 -0.08
C THR A 70 6.96 1.46 0.37
N GLU A 71 6.54 2.72 0.53
CA GLU A 71 7.38 3.80 1.04
C GLU A 71 7.81 3.54 2.48
N LEU A 72 6.91 3.03 3.33
CA LEU A 72 7.24 2.64 4.70
C LEU A 72 8.30 1.52 4.72
N ALA A 73 8.16 0.49 3.87
CA ALA A 73 9.15 -0.57 3.78
C ALA A 73 10.53 -0.03 3.37
N ALA A 74 10.57 0.93 2.45
CA ALA A 74 11.80 1.61 2.02
C ALA A 74 12.44 2.43 3.16
N ALA A 75 11.63 3.18 3.92
CA ALA A 75 12.10 3.95 5.07
C ALA A 75 12.72 3.05 6.15
N VAL A 76 12.02 1.97 6.53
CA VAL A 76 12.51 0.99 7.52
C VAL A 76 13.81 0.33 7.07
N ARG A 77 13.93 0.00 5.78
CA ARG A 77 15.17 -0.54 5.21
C ARG A 77 16.32 0.47 5.32
N ALA A 78 16.08 1.73 5.00
CA ALA A 78 17.09 2.79 5.08
C ALA A 78 17.56 3.02 6.52
N GLU A 79 16.64 3.08 7.48
CA GLU A 79 16.96 3.22 8.91
C GLU A 79 17.85 2.09 9.41
N ARG A 80 17.61 0.85 8.99
CA ARG A 80 18.44 -0.29 9.39
C ARG A 80 19.84 -0.27 8.79
N LEU A 81 19.98 0.18 7.54
CA LEU A 81 21.29 0.37 6.91
C LEU A 81 22.09 1.49 7.62
N ALA A 82 21.41 2.55 8.04
CA ALA A 82 22.01 3.64 8.83
C ALA A 82 22.35 3.21 10.28
N GLY A 83 21.51 2.39 10.90
CA GLY A 83 21.74 1.85 12.24
C GLY A 83 22.84 0.77 12.29
N GLY A 84 23.05 0.04 11.20
CA GLY A 84 24.11 -0.97 11.08
C GLY A 84 25.51 -0.41 10.81
N THR A 85 25.63 0.88 10.48
CA THR A 85 26.92 1.55 10.21
C THR A 85 27.53 2.22 11.45
N GLY A 86 26.86 2.18 12.61
CA GLY A 86 27.38 2.69 13.87
C GLY A 86 27.82 1.59 14.83
N LEU A 87 29.08 1.15 14.75
CA LEU A 87 29.94 0.63 15.86
C LEU A 87 31.16 -0.17 15.31
N GLY A 88 31.90 0.40 14.37
CA GLY A 88 33.17 -0.17 13.87
C GLY A 88 34.43 0.63 14.24
N GLY A 89 34.34 1.79 14.90
CA GLY A 89 35.52 2.63 15.06
C GLY A 89 35.32 3.87 15.93
N ALA A 90 35.21 3.66 17.23
CA ALA A 90 35.53 4.70 18.21
C ALA A 90 36.28 4.01 19.34
N GLY A 91 37.58 4.28 19.41
CA GLY A 91 38.52 3.56 20.25
C GLY A 91 38.12 3.57 21.72
N LEU A 92 38.18 2.40 22.33
CA LEU A 92 38.44 2.27 23.77
C LEU A 92 39.90 2.68 24.04
N GLY A 93 40.19 3.96 23.81
CA GLY A 93 41.27 4.68 24.46
C GLY A 93 40.81 4.97 25.88
N GLY A 94 40.78 3.92 26.71
CA GLY A 94 40.49 4.02 28.13
C GLY A 94 41.56 4.85 28.82
N ALA A 95 41.25 6.13 29.03
CA ALA A 95 41.96 6.99 29.96
C ALA A 95 41.94 6.37 31.36
N GLY A 96 43.12 6.01 31.85
CA GLY A 96 43.39 5.69 33.24
C GLY A 96 44.42 6.65 33.81
N LEU A 97 44.05 7.94 33.91
CA LEU A 97 44.74 8.91 34.77
C LEU A 97 44.55 8.48 36.23
N GLY A 98 45.63 8.05 36.88
CA GLY A 98 45.60 7.51 38.24
C GLY A 98 46.85 7.84 39.06
N ARG A 99 46.93 9.11 39.45
CA ARG A 99 47.58 9.72 40.64
C ARG A 99 49.06 9.42 40.97
N ALA A 100 49.82 10.50 40.92
CA ALA A 100 50.93 10.76 41.83
C ALA A 100 50.47 10.70 43.30
N SER A 101 51.18 9.95 44.12
CA SER A 101 51.71 10.31 45.45
C SER A 101 52.68 9.22 45.88
#